data_AF-A0A9P6XVV1-F1
#
_entry.id   AF-A0A9P6XVV1-F1
#
_cell.length_a   1.000
_cell.length_b   1.000
_cell.length_c   1.000
_cell.angle_alpha   90.00
_cell.angle_beta   90.00
_cell.angle_gamma   90.00
#
_symmetry.space_group_name_H-M   'P 1'
#
loop_
_entity.id
_entity.type
_entity.pdbx_description
1 polymer ?
#
loop_
_entity_poly.entity_id
_entity_poly.type
_entity_poly.pdbx_seq_one_letter_code
_entity_poly.pdbx_strand_id
1 'polypeptide(L)'
;MSVTLATYLQELQPDWHVELFERLDGVALESSNGWNNAGTGHSGFAELNYTPEMPDGSVDIKRAINIAEQFEISRQFWAHQVKAGRLGQPSDFINPTGHMSFVCGDDRIEYLRKRRDALADPAVGTAADGRP
;
A
#
# COMPACT_ATOMS: atom_id res chain seq x y z
N MET A 1 -4.56 -6.93 -9.21
CA MET A 1 -3.11 -7.14 -9.44
C MET A 1 -2.77 -7.49 -10.89
N SER A 2 -3.43 -8.46 -11.54
CA SER A 2 -3.05 -8.91 -12.89
C SER A 2 -3.18 -7.84 -13.99
N VAL A 3 -4.22 -7.00 -13.96
CA VAL A 3 -4.39 -5.90 -14.92
C VAL A 3 -3.26 -4.87 -14.83
N THR A 4 -2.76 -4.57 -13.62
CA THR A 4 -1.63 -3.67 -13.41
C THR A 4 -0.36 -4.22 -14.07
N LEU A 5 -0.10 -5.51 -13.91
CA LEU A 5 1.04 -6.16 -14.56
C LEU A 5 0.90 -6.17 -16.08
N ALA A 6 -0.27 -6.52 -16.61
CA ALA A 6 -0.54 -6.47 -18.05
C ALA A 6 -0.31 -5.07 -18.63
N THR A 7 -0.78 -4.03 -17.91
CA THR A 7 -0.55 -2.63 -18.29
C THR A 7 0.95 -2.31 -18.35
N TYR A 8 1.71 -2.74 -17.34
CA TYR A 8 3.16 -2.53 -17.29
C TYR A 8 3.89 -3.26 -18.44
N LEU A 9 3.50 -4.50 -18.74
CA LEU A 9 4.07 -5.26 -19.86
C LEU A 9 3.76 -4.59 -21.20
N GLN A 10 2.56 -4.05 -21.39
CA GLN A 10 2.20 -3.35 -22.64
C GLN A 10 2.98 -2.04 -22.85
N GLU A 11 3.41 -1.36 -21.78
CA GLU A 11 4.32 -0.19 -21.92
C GLU A 11 5.71 -0.62 -22.38
N LEU A 12 6.22 -1.74 -21.84
CA LEU A 12 7.56 -2.22 -22.13
C LEU A 12 7.67 -2.95 -23.47
N GLN A 13 6.62 -3.66 -23.86
CA GLN A 13 6.54 -4.51 -25.05
C GLN A 13 5.18 -4.28 -25.74
N PRO A 14 5.02 -3.14 -26.44
CA PRO A 14 3.73 -2.72 -26.99
C PRO A 14 3.19 -3.63 -28.11
N ASP A 15 4.05 -4.47 -28.69
CA ASP A 15 3.74 -5.45 -29.72
C ASP A 15 3.25 -6.79 -29.16
N TRP A 16 3.34 -7.00 -27.84
CA TRP A 16 2.82 -8.21 -27.22
C TRP A 16 1.29 -8.20 -27.18
N HIS A 17 0.73 -9.39 -27.41
CA HIS A 17 -0.70 -9.65 -27.25
C HIS A 17 -0.93 -10.29 -25.88
N VAL A 18 -1.57 -9.55 -24.98
CA VAL A 18 -1.84 -9.99 -23.60
C VAL A 18 -3.33 -10.26 -23.44
N GLU A 19 -3.68 -11.51 -23.14
CA GLU A 19 -5.06 -11.92 -22.89
C GLU A 19 -5.27 -12.14 -21.39
N LEU A 20 -6.32 -11.52 -20.84
CA LEU A 20 -6.72 -11.69 -19.45
C LEU A 20 -8.06 -12.42 -19.42
N PHE A 21 -8.11 -13.51 -18.66
CA PHE A 21 -9.31 -14.33 -18.49
C PHE A 21 -9.84 -14.17 -17.07
N GLU A 22 -11.10 -13.79 -16.95
CA GLU A 22 -11.85 -13.71 -15.70
C GLU A 22 -12.99 -14.73 -15.77
N ARG A 23 -13.31 -15.36 -14.63
CA ARG A 23 -14.34 -16.41 -14.58
C ARG A 23 -15.76 -15.85 -14.45
N LEU A 24 -15.92 -14.72 -13.79
CA LEU A 24 -17.22 -14.15 -13.44
C LEU A 24 -17.73 -13.21 -14.53
N ASP A 25 -19.03 -12.90 -14.51
CA ASP A 25 -19.74 -12.12 -15.53
C ASP A 25 -19.35 -10.63 -15.57
N GLY A 26 -18.29 -10.23 -14.87
CA GLY A 26 -17.84 -8.86 -14.78
C GLY A 26 -16.39 -8.75 -14.37
N VAL A 27 -15.79 -7.62 -14.72
CA VAL A 27 -14.39 -7.32 -14.42
C VAL A 27 -14.19 -7.22 -12.91
N ALA A 28 -13.08 -7.77 -12.41
CA ALA A 28 -12.64 -7.62 -11.02
C ALA A 28 -13.63 -8.17 -9.95
N LEU A 29 -14.63 -8.98 -10.32
CA LEU A 29 -15.61 -9.51 -9.37
C LEU A 29 -15.07 -10.62 -8.46
N GLU A 30 -14.00 -11.30 -8.85
CA GLU A 30 -13.40 -12.37 -8.06
C GLU A 30 -12.47 -11.78 -7.00
N SER A 31 -11.15 -11.87 -7.16
CA SER A 31 -10.18 -11.51 -6.11
C SER A 31 -9.99 -10.01 -5.90
N SER A 32 -10.36 -9.19 -6.90
CA SER A 32 -10.17 -7.73 -6.85
C SER A 32 -11.38 -6.98 -6.28
N ASN A 33 -12.50 -7.67 -6.08
CA ASN A 33 -13.71 -7.08 -5.52
C ASN A 33 -13.44 -6.69 -4.06
N GLY A 34 -13.94 -5.54 -3.63
CA GLY A 34 -13.72 -5.05 -2.26
C GLY A 34 -14.19 -6.02 -1.17
N TRP A 35 -15.09 -6.96 -1.48
CA TRP A 35 -15.54 -7.99 -0.55
C TRP A 35 -14.61 -9.21 -0.44
N ASN A 36 -13.82 -9.47 -1.48
CA ASN A 36 -12.97 -10.65 -1.60
C ASN A 36 -11.47 -10.31 -1.50
N ASN A 37 -11.12 -9.05 -1.75
CA ASN A 37 -9.75 -8.60 -1.69
C ASN A 37 -9.31 -8.50 -0.23
N ALA A 38 -8.46 -9.45 0.19
CA ALA A 38 -7.84 -9.47 1.52
C ALA A 38 -6.76 -8.37 1.70
N GLY A 39 -6.40 -7.65 0.63
CA GLY A 39 -5.44 -6.56 0.63
C GLY A 39 -6.13 -5.19 0.64
N THR A 40 -5.82 -4.37 1.61
CA THR A 40 -6.39 -3.02 1.85
C THR A 40 -5.81 -1.92 0.95
N GLY A 41 -4.86 -2.22 0.06
CA GLY A 41 -4.37 -1.29 -0.97
C GLY A 41 -3.88 0.06 -0.43
N HIS A 42 -3.26 0.08 0.75
CA HIS A 42 -2.87 1.30 1.46
C HIS A 42 -1.36 1.37 1.76
N SER A 43 -0.90 2.53 2.25
CA SER A 43 0.51 2.78 2.62
C SER A 43 1.08 1.90 3.74
N GLY A 44 0.28 1.04 4.36
CA GLY A 44 0.76 -0.03 5.25
C GLY A 44 0.96 0.37 6.72
N PHE A 45 1.01 1.66 7.03
CA PHE A 45 1.22 2.14 8.41
C PHE A 45 0.07 1.85 9.38
N ALA A 46 -1.10 1.42 8.90
CA ALA A 46 -2.23 1.08 9.76
C ALA A 46 -2.10 -0.31 10.40
N GLU A 47 -1.29 -1.19 9.80
CA GLU A 47 -1.24 -2.61 10.14
C GLU A 47 -0.33 -2.85 11.35
N LEU A 48 -0.90 -3.38 12.44
CA LEU A 48 -0.18 -3.61 13.69
C LEU A 48 0.83 -4.77 13.57
N ASN A 49 0.51 -5.79 12.78
CA ASN A 49 1.38 -6.94 12.54
C ASN A 49 2.65 -6.61 11.71
N TYR A 50 2.75 -5.41 11.14
CA TYR A 50 3.97 -4.95 10.46
C TYR A 50 4.99 -4.32 11.41
N THR A 51 4.61 -4.16 12.68
CA THR A 51 5.42 -3.51 13.71
C THR A 51 5.51 -4.37 14.96
N PRO A 52 6.14 -5.56 14.91
CA PRO A 52 6.21 -6.44 16.07
C PRO A 52 7.05 -5.81 17.19
N GLU A 53 6.67 -6.07 18.44
CA GLU A 53 7.52 -5.78 19.60
C GLU A 53 8.61 -6.85 19.70
N MET A 54 9.85 -6.41 19.88
CA MET A 54 11.04 -7.23 19.95
C MET A 54 11.31 -7.68 21.39
N PRO A 55 12.14 -8.72 21.62
CA PRO A 55 12.44 -9.21 22.97
C PRO A 55 13.06 -8.16 23.92
N ASP A 56 13.67 -7.09 23.37
CA ASP A 56 14.22 -5.96 24.12
C ASP A 56 13.19 -4.87 24.44
N GLY A 57 11.93 -5.05 24.03
CA GLY A 57 10.82 -4.11 24.24
C GLY A 57 10.77 -2.96 23.24
N SER A 58 11.64 -2.94 22.22
CA SER A 58 11.57 -2.01 21.09
C SER A 58 10.53 -2.47 20.05
N VAL A 59 10.09 -1.55 19.17
CA VAL A 59 9.17 -1.87 18.08
C VAL A 59 9.92 -1.82 16.75
N ASP A 60 9.97 -2.94 16.02
CA ASP A 60 10.60 -2.95 14.69
C ASP A 60 9.64 -2.38 13.64
N ILE A 61 10.02 -1.27 13.01
CA ILE A 61 9.21 -0.58 12.00
C ILE A 61 9.66 -0.84 10.55
N LYS A 62 10.73 -1.61 10.33
CA LYS A 62 11.35 -1.77 9.00
C LYS A 62 10.38 -2.33 7.95
N ARG A 63 9.50 -3.24 8.36
CA ARG A 63 8.50 -3.83 7.47
C ARG A 63 7.44 -2.81 7.07
N ALA A 64 6.97 -2.00 8.02
CA ALA A 64 6.01 -0.93 7.72
C ALA A 64 6.61 0.10 6.74
N ILE A 65 7.86 0.50 6.95
CA ILE A 65 8.59 1.42 6.05
C ILE A 65 8.73 0.83 4.64
N ASN A 66 9.22 -0.42 4.51
CA ASN A 66 9.37 -1.06 3.21
C ASN A 66 8.06 -1.13 2.42
N ILE A 67 6.95 -1.43 3.10
CA ILE A 67 5.63 -1.49 2.45
C ILE A 67 5.17 -0.10 2.02
N ALA A 68 5.41 0.93 2.84
CA ALA A 68 5.12 2.31 2.48
C ALA A 68 5.93 2.77 1.26
N GLU A 69 7.22 2.42 1.19
CA GLU A 69 8.08 2.71 0.03
C GLU A 69 7.58 2.03 -1.25
N GLN A 70 7.15 0.75 -1.17
CA GLN A 70 6.52 0.05 -2.30
C GLN A 70 5.23 0.73 -2.76
N PHE A 71 4.45 1.26 -1.82
CA PHE A 71 3.25 2.02 -2.13
C PHE A 71 3.58 3.34 -2.86
N GLU A 72 4.63 4.05 -2.43
CA GLU A 72 5.09 5.27 -3.12
C GLU A 72 5.59 4.97 -4.55
N ILE A 73 6.31 3.86 -4.76
CA ILE A 73 6.68 3.40 -6.12
C ILE A 73 5.42 3.14 -6.96
N SER A 74 4.39 2.51 -6.38
CA SER A 74 3.12 2.27 -7.07
C SER A 74 2.43 3.59 -7.45
N ARG A 75 2.49 4.62 -6.58
CA ARG A 75 1.97 5.96 -6.88
C ARG A 75 2.71 6.63 -8.04
N GLN A 76 4.02 6.44 -8.16
CA GLN A 76 4.79 6.96 -9.29
C GLN A 76 4.31 6.32 -10.61
N PHE A 77 4.07 5.00 -10.62
CA PHE A 77 3.52 4.32 -11.78
C PHE A 77 2.12 4.84 -12.15
N TRP A 78 1.22 5.00 -11.17
CA TRP A 78 -0.11 5.56 -11.46
C TRP A 78 -0.05 7.01 -11.95
N ALA A 79 0.84 7.84 -11.39
CA ALA A 79 1.07 9.19 -11.87
C ALA A 79 1.54 9.22 -13.33
N HIS A 80 2.41 8.27 -13.71
CA HIS A 80 2.82 8.09 -15.11
C HIS A 80 1.62 7.72 -16.01
N GLN A 81 0.78 6.75 -15.60
CA GLN A 81 -0.39 6.34 -16.39
C GLN A 81 -1.44 7.46 -16.54
N VAL A 82 -1.63 8.29 -15.52
CA VAL A 82 -2.48 9.49 -15.60
C VAL A 82 -1.90 10.48 -16.61
N LYS A 83 -0.59 10.76 -16.53
CA LYS A 83 0.09 11.67 -17.48
C LYS A 83 0.02 11.15 -18.93
N ALA A 84 0.06 9.83 -19.11
CA ALA A 84 -0.07 9.18 -20.42
C ALA A 84 -1.53 9.11 -20.93
N GLY A 85 -2.52 9.54 -20.13
CA GLY A 85 -3.94 9.53 -20.49
C GLY A 85 -4.58 8.14 -20.45
N ARG A 86 -3.94 7.15 -19.81
CA ARG A 86 -4.46 5.78 -19.68
C ARG A 86 -5.31 5.59 -18.42
N LEU A 87 -5.03 6.35 -17.37
CA LEU A 87 -5.89 6.46 -16.18
C LEU A 87 -6.61 7.81 -16.16
N GLY A 88 -7.81 7.80 -15.58
CA GLY A 88 -8.65 8.99 -15.40
C GLY A 88 -8.18 9.90 -14.26
N GLN A 89 -9.13 10.56 -13.59
CA GLN A 89 -8.79 11.47 -12.50
C GLN A 89 -8.28 10.66 -11.28
N PRO A 90 -7.18 11.07 -10.63
CA PRO A 90 -6.64 10.37 -9.47
C PRO A 90 -7.67 10.10 -8.36
N SER A 91 -8.55 11.06 -8.09
CA SER A 91 -9.61 10.94 -7.07
C SER A 91 -10.56 9.77 -7.29
N ASP A 92 -10.67 9.27 -8.52
CA ASP A 92 -11.59 8.18 -8.87
C ASP A 92 -11.05 6.83 -8.37
N PHE A 93 -9.75 6.71 -8.10
CA PHE A 93 -9.10 5.43 -7.78
C PHE A 93 -8.09 5.47 -6.63
N ILE A 94 -7.62 6.64 -6.19
CA ILE A 94 -6.76 6.79 -5.01
C ILE A 94 -7.28 7.91 -4.11
N ASN A 95 -7.54 7.57 -2.85
CA ASN A 95 -8.19 8.46 -1.90
C ASN A 95 -7.43 8.50 -0.57
N PRO A 96 -7.22 9.70 0.01
CA PRO A 96 -6.68 9.81 1.36
C PRO A 96 -7.73 9.36 2.37
N THR A 97 -7.41 8.33 3.15
CA THR A 97 -8.29 7.77 4.16
C THR A 97 -7.59 7.76 5.51
N GLY A 98 -8.23 8.34 6.53
CA GLY A 98 -7.74 8.25 7.91
C GLY A 98 -7.83 6.82 8.41
N HIS A 99 -6.76 6.34 9.05
CA HIS A 99 -6.72 5.01 9.66
C HIS A 99 -6.66 5.14 11.18
N MET A 100 -7.33 4.21 11.89
CA MET A 100 -7.34 4.16 13.34
C MET A 100 -7.03 2.73 13.78
N SER A 101 -6.04 2.58 14.66
CA SER A 101 -5.79 1.33 15.36
C SER A 101 -6.45 1.38 16.72
N PHE A 102 -7.18 0.32 17.09
CA PHE A 102 -7.85 0.19 18.38
C PHE A 102 -7.34 -1.06 19.10
N VAL A 103 -6.98 -0.91 20.37
CA VAL A 103 -6.45 -1.97 21.23
C VAL A 103 -7.02 -1.86 22.64
N CYS A 104 -7.11 -2.98 23.35
CA CYS A 104 -7.59 -3.05 24.74
C CYS A 104 -6.55 -3.73 25.64
N GLY A 105 -6.49 -3.32 26.91
CA GLY A 105 -5.58 -3.86 27.91
C GLY A 105 -4.25 -3.10 27.99
N ASP A 106 -3.71 -2.97 29.19
CA ASP A 106 -2.58 -2.08 29.50
C ASP A 106 -1.35 -2.37 28.63
N ASP A 107 -0.98 -3.65 28.48
CA ASP A 107 0.16 -4.05 27.65
C ASP A 107 0.02 -3.63 26.18
N ARG A 108 -1.19 -3.75 25.62
CA ARG A 108 -1.44 -3.39 24.21
C ARG A 108 -1.51 -1.89 24.01
N ILE A 109 -2.03 -1.16 25.00
CA ILE A 109 -2.03 0.30 25.00
C ILE A 109 -0.59 0.82 25.02
N GLU A 110 0.27 0.23 25.85
CA GLU A 110 1.68 0.61 25.93
C GLU A 110 2.43 0.29 24.63
N TYR A 111 2.21 -0.89 24.06
CA TYR A 111 2.68 -1.23 22.71
C TYR A 111 2.27 -0.19 21.67
N LEU A 112 1.00 0.22 21.66
CA LEU A 112 0.50 1.19 20.66
C LEU A 112 1.15 2.57 20.83
N ARG A 113 1.47 2.99 22.06
CA ARG A 113 2.23 4.23 22.33
C ARG A 113 3.66 4.14 21.79
N LYS A 114 4.39 3.07 22.14
CA LYS A 114 5.75 2.83 21.65
C LYS A 114 5.80 2.80 20.11
N ARG A 115 4.84 2.09 19.50
CA ARG A 115 4.69 2.01 18.04
C ARG A 115 4.49 3.39 17.41
N ARG A 116 3.61 4.22 18.00
CA ARG A 116 3.36 5.58 17.51
C ARG A 116 4.60 6.44 17.61
N ASP A 117 5.33 6.35 18.72
CA ASP A 117 6.57 7.12 18.92
C ASP A 117 7.66 6.69 17.92
N ALA A 118 7.83 5.39 17.69
CA ALA A 118 8.78 4.85 16.71
C ALA A 118 8.45 5.29 15.27
N LEU A 119 7.17 5.30 14.88
CA LEU A 119 6.75 5.72 13.54
C LEU A 119 6.77 7.24 13.34
N ALA A 120 6.70 8.03 14.41
CA ALA A 120 6.74 9.48 14.37
C ALA A 120 8.18 10.06 14.40
N ASP A 121 9.20 9.20 14.51
CA ASP A 121 10.60 9.63 14.50
C ASP A 121 10.91 10.38 13.19
N PRO A 122 11.45 11.61 13.25
CA PRO A 122 11.83 12.38 12.07
C PRO A 122 12.73 11.63 11.07
N ALA A 123 13.56 10.69 11.54
CA ALA A 123 14.41 9.87 10.67
C ALA A 123 13.61 8.92 9.75
N VAL A 124 12.37 8.60 10.11
CA VAL A 124 11.44 7.80 9.29
C VAL A 124 10.86 8.64 8.15
N GLY A 125 10.63 9.94 8.38
CA GLY A 125 10.10 10.87 7.38
C GLY A 125 11.06 11.10 6.20
N THR A 126 12.36 11.19 6.48
CA THR A 126 13.41 11.43 5.47
C THR A 126 13.67 10.26 4.53
N ALA A 127 13.25 9.03 4.90
CA ALA A 127 13.37 7.86 4.03
C ALA A 127 12.19 7.77 3.03
N ALA A 128 11.02 8.29 3.40
CA ALA A 128 9.79 8.17 2.61
C ALA A 128 9.53 9.34 1.66
N ASP A 129 10.15 10.51 1.88
CA ASP A 129 9.80 11.73 1.15
C ASP A 129 10.71 12.09 -0.02
N GLY A 130 11.92 11.51 -0.14
CA GLY A 130 12.78 11.59 -1.33
C GLY A 130 12.98 13.01 -1.90
N ARG A 131 12.75 14.03 -1.07
CA ARG A 131 12.91 15.44 -1.41
C ARG A 131 14.13 15.94 -0.65
N PRO A 132 15.05 16.67 -1.31
CA PRO A 132 16.14 17.34 -0.60
C PRO A 132 15.62 18.32 0.45
#